data_AF-A0A4Z2C149-F1
#
_entry.id   AF-A0A4Z2C149-F1
#
_cell.length_a   1.000
_cell.length_b   1.000
_cell.length_c   1.000
_cell.angle_alpha   90.00
_cell.angle_beta   90.00
_cell.angle_gamma   90.00
#
_symmetry.space_group_name_H-M   'P 1'
#
loop_
_entity.id
_entity.type
_entity.pdbx_description
1 polymer ?
#
loop_
_entity_poly.entity_id
_entity_poly.type
_entity_poly.pdbx_seq_one_letter_code
_entity_poly.pdbx_strand_id
1 'polypeptide(L)'
;MTAERDESGMGGKIPVRWTAPEAIAYRKFTSASDVWSYGIVMWEVMSFGERPYWDMSNQDVINAIEQDYRLPPPMDCPSTLHQLMLDCWQKDRNVRPRFADIVSTLDKMIRNPTSLKAVANIPSVPSQPLLDRSIPDFNTFSSVEDWLGAIKMSQYRDNFLNSGFTSLQLVAQMTSEDLLRIGVTLAGHQKKILSNIQSMRVQMSQSPTTMA
;
A
#
# COMPACT_ATOMS: atom_id res chain seq x y z
N MET A 1 17.83 40.60 -13.31
CA MET A 1 18.24 39.43 -14.11
C MET A 1 19.00 38.50 -13.19
N THR A 2 18.29 37.74 -12.36
CA THR A 2 18.85 36.73 -11.47
C THR A 2 18.71 35.40 -12.18
N ALA A 3 19.83 34.87 -12.67
CA ALA A 3 19.87 33.55 -13.28
C ALA A 3 19.54 32.51 -12.21
N GLU A 4 18.42 31.82 -12.39
CA GLU A 4 18.13 30.56 -11.73
C GLU A 4 19.27 29.59 -12.08
N ARG A 5 19.96 29.08 -11.06
CA ARG A 5 20.93 28.01 -11.26
C ARG A 5 20.14 26.74 -11.54
N ASP A 6 20.13 26.34 -12.80
CA ASP A 6 19.87 24.96 -13.21
C ASP A 6 20.95 24.06 -12.57
N GLU A 7 20.60 23.37 -11.47
CA GLU A 7 21.35 22.19 -11.00
C GLU A 7 21.03 21.00 -11.92
N SER A 8 21.47 21.08 -13.17
CA SER A 8 21.57 19.95 -14.09
C SER A 8 23.00 19.38 -14.05
N GLY A 9 23.43 18.94 -12.86
CA GLY A 9 24.70 18.25 -12.64
C GLY A 9 24.55 16.73 -12.73
N MET A 10 24.83 16.15 -13.90
CA MET A 10 25.38 14.78 -14.11
C MET A 10 24.73 13.54 -13.42
N GLY A 11 23.47 13.58 -13.00
CA GLY A 11 22.76 12.38 -12.53
C GLY A 11 21.25 12.58 -12.57
N GLY A 12 20.56 11.81 -13.42
CA GLY A 12 19.10 11.91 -13.59
C GLY A 12 18.32 11.90 -12.27
N LYS A 13 17.07 12.40 -12.31
CA LYS A 13 16.15 12.39 -11.16
C LYS A 13 16.02 10.96 -10.62
N ILE A 14 16.37 10.74 -9.35
CA ILE A 14 16.27 9.44 -8.69
C ILE A 14 14.82 9.19 -8.25
N PRO A 15 14.25 7.97 -8.47
CA PRO A 15 12.96 7.59 -7.91
C PRO A 15 13.03 7.39 -6.38
N VAL A 16 12.87 8.48 -5.62
CA VAL A 16 13.03 8.55 -4.15
C VAL A 16 12.36 7.38 -3.41
N ARG A 17 11.11 7.02 -3.75
CA ARG A 17 10.32 6.00 -3.03
C ARG A 17 10.87 4.58 -3.12
N TRP A 18 11.69 4.29 -4.13
CA TRP A 18 12.35 2.99 -4.31
C TRP A 18 13.81 3.00 -3.87
N THR A 19 14.37 4.18 -3.59
CA THR A 19 15.82 4.33 -3.43
C THR A 19 16.23 4.22 -1.97
N ALA A 20 17.27 3.44 -1.71
CA ALA A 20 17.84 3.29 -0.38
C ALA A 20 18.35 4.63 0.19
N PRO A 21 18.31 4.84 1.52
CA PRO A 21 18.68 6.11 2.15
C PRO A 21 20.13 6.52 1.84
N GLU A 22 21.08 5.58 1.79
CA GLU A 22 22.46 5.87 1.44
C GLU A 22 22.66 6.26 -0.04
N ALA A 23 21.79 5.77 -0.92
CA ALA A 23 21.80 6.11 -2.34
C ALA A 23 21.14 7.48 -2.61
N ILE A 24 20.15 7.87 -1.80
CA ILE A 24 19.59 9.23 -1.81
C ILE A 24 20.63 10.24 -1.27
N ALA A 25 21.15 10.01 -0.06
CA ALA A 25 21.99 10.96 0.64
C ALA A 25 23.39 11.12 0.02
N TYR A 26 24.00 10.00 -0.40
CA TYR A 26 25.41 9.96 -0.79
C TYR A 26 25.64 9.41 -2.20
N ARG A 27 24.58 9.19 -2.99
CA ARG A 27 24.66 8.58 -4.34
C ARG A 27 25.39 7.23 -4.34
N LYS A 28 25.32 6.49 -3.23
CA LYS A 28 26.01 5.20 -3.07
C LYS A 28 25.15 4.03 -3.56
N PHE A 29 25.19 3.78 -4.86
CA PHE A 29 24.49 2.66 -5.49
C PHE A 29 25.30 1.37 -5.42
N THR A 30 24.69 0.31 -4.91
CA THR A 30 25.29 -1.03 -4.75
C THR A 30 24.21 -2.10 -4.83
N SER A 31 24.58 -3.37 -4.93
CA SER A 31 23.59 -4.47 -4.84
C SER A 31 22.76 -4.41 -3.55
N ALA A 32 23.31 -3.88 -2.44
CA ALA A 32 22.55 -3.70 -1.21
C ALA A 32 21.51 -2.57 -1.28
N SER A 33 21.73 -1.54 -2.11
CA SER A 33 20.68 -0.54 -2.40
C SER A 33 19.63 -1.09 -3.35
N ASP A 34 20.00 -2.01 -4.24
CA ASP A 34 19.04 -2.72 -5.09
C ASP A 34 18.15 -3.68 -4.27
N VAL A 35 18.70 -4.29 -3.21
CA VAL A 35 17.91 -5.08 -2.24
C VAL A 35 16.84 -4.23 -1.56
N TRP A 36 17.14 -2.98 -1.20
CA TRP A 36 16.14 -2.06 -0.66
C TRP A 36 14.99 -1.85 -1.67
N SER A 37 15.35 -1.54 -2.92
CA SER A 37 14.40 -1.37 -4.02
C SER A 37 13.54 -2.62 -4.21
N TYR A 38 14.15 -3.80 -4.11
CA TYR A 38 13.44 -5.08 -4.19
C TYR A 38 12.42 -5.26 -3.07
N GLY A 39 12.74 -4.86 -1.83
CA GLY A 39 11.77 -4.84 -0.73
C GLY A 39 10.56 -3.96 -1.05
N ILE A 40 10.76 -2.80 -1.68
CA ILE A 40 9.65 -1.94 -2.15
C ILE A 40 8.83 -2.65 -3.24
N VAL A 41 9.48 -3.31 -4.21
CA VAL A 41 8.79 -4.10 -5.24
C VAL A 41 7.97 -5.24 -4.63
N MET A 42 8.50 -5.94 -3.63
CA MET A 42 7.74 -6.97 -2.91
C MET A 42 6.49 -6.38 -2.27
N TRP A 43 6.59 -5.18 -1.66
CA TRP A 43 5.44 -4.49 -1.07
C TRP A 43 4.41 -4.09 -2.13
N GLU A 44 4.85 -3.61 -3.30
CA GLU A 44 3.97 -3.30 -4.43
C GLU A 44 3.23 -4.54 -4.93
N VAL A 45 3.94 -5.66 -5.14
CA VAL A 45 3.32 -6.92 -5.57
C VAL A 45 2.27 -7.37 -4.55
N MET A 46 2.60 -7.34 -3.26
CA MET A 46 1.70 -7.77 -2.19
C MET A 46 0.53 -6.80 -1.94
N SER A 47 0.68 -5.54 -2.33
CA SER A 47 -0.38 -4.52 -2.27
C SER A 47 -1.16 -4.37 -3.59
N PHE A 48 -0.85 -5.21 -4.59
CA PHE A 48 -1.47 -5.16 -5.93
C PHE A 48 -1.22 -3.84 -6.67
N GLY A 49 -0.04 -3.25 -6.46
CA GLY A 49 0.41 -2.04 -7.14
C GLY A 49 -0.02 -0.76 -6.46
N GLU A 50 -0.26 -0.76 -5.14
CA GLU A 50 -0.38 0.50 -4.42
C GLU A 50 0.91 1.30 -4.56
N ARG A 51 0.80 2.63 -4.59
CA ARG A 51 1.94 3.52 -4.64
C ARG A 51 2.71 3.46 -3.30
N PRO A 52 4.00 3.09 -3.27
CA PRO A 52 4.79 3.05 -2.03
C PRO A 52 4.77 4.40 -1.34
N TYR A 53 4.45 4.44 -0.04
CA TYR A 53 4.28 5.66 0.76
C TYR A 53 3.15 6.60 0.27
N TRP A 54 2.21 6.11 -0.54
CA TRP A 54 1.00 6.79 -0.99
C TRP A 54 1.22 8.25 -1.43
N ASP A 55 0.56 9.20 -0.78
CA ASP A 55 0.52 10.62 -1.16
C ASP A 55 1.57 11.47 -0.44
N MET A 56 2.45 10.87 0.37
CA MET A 56 3.54 11.58 1.04
C MET A 56 4.43 12.31 0.01
N SER A 57 4.85 13.54 0.29
CA SER A 57 5.81 14.21 -0.58
C SER A 57 7.14 13.46 -0.58
N ASN A 58 8.00 13.66 -1.59
CA ASN A 58 9.32 13.04 -1.58
C ASN A 58 10.13 13.42 -0.33
N GLN A 59 9.96 14.64 0.18
CA GLN A 59 10.62 15.09 1.40
C GLN A 59 10.10 14.35 2.64
N ASP A 60 8.79 14.14 2.74
CA ASP A 60 8.19 13.40 3.86
C ASP A 60 8.61 11.93 3.85
N VAL A 61 8.74 11.33 2.66
CA VAL A 61 9.24 9.95 2.51
C VAL A 61 10.67 9.83 3.04
N ILE A 62 11.55 10.77 2.68
CA ILE A 62 12.93 10.80 3.18
C ILE A 62 12.94 10.92 4.71
N ASN A 63 12.21 11.90 5.24
CA ASN A 63 12.15 12.14 6.68
C ASN A 63 11.61 10.92 7.45
N ALA A 64 10.58 10.26 6.93
CA ALA A 64 10.00 9.07 7.55
C ALA A 64 10.99 7.90 7.58
N ILE A 65 11.67 7.63 6.46
CA ILE A 65 12.69 6.57 6.38
C ILE A 65 13.83 6.83 7.39
N GLU A 66 14.29 8.09 7.51
CA GLU A 66 15.33 8.49 8.45
C GLU A 66 14.93 8.29 9.92
N GLN A 67 13.64 8.50 10.23
CA GLN A 67 13.01 8.24 11.54
C GLN A 67 12.63 6.77 11.76
N ASP A 68 13.19 5.86 10.95
CA ASP A 68 12.96 4.41 11.01
C ASP A 68 11.51 3.98 10.76
N TYR A 69 10.68 4.84 10.16
CA TYR A 69 9.39 4.42 9.62
C TYR A 69 9.60 3.49 8.40
N ARG A 70 8.78 2.45 8.32
CA ARG A 70 8.73 1.50 7.20
C ARG A 70 7.28 1.26 6.80
N LEU A 71 7.09 0.82 5.55
CA LEU A 71 5.76 0.52 5.06
C LEU A 71 5.12 -0.61 5.90
N PRO A 72 3.85 -0.46 6.31
CA PRO A 72 3.14 -1.48 7.05
C PRO A 72 2.87 -2.70 6.15
N PRO A 73 2.55 -3.87 6.73
CA PRO A 73 2.18 -5.04 5.94
C PRO A 73 0.96 -4.73 5.07
N PRO A 74 0.98 -5.10 3.77
CA PRO A 74 -0.22 -5.09 2.94
C PRO A 74 -1.34 -5.97 3.53
N MET A 75 -2.57 -5.76 3.08
CA MET A 75 -3.72 -6.57 3.48
C MET A 75 -3.45 -8.05 3.21
N ASP A 76 -3.71 -8.90 4.21
CA ASP A 76 -3.47 -10.36 4.17
C ASP A 76 -2.03 -10.76 3.81
N CYS A 77 -1.06 -9.87 3.98
CA CYS A 77 0.34 -10.18 3.71
C CYS A 77 0.83 -11.22 4.73
N PRO A 78 1.40 -12.36 4.27
CA PRO A 78 2.06 -13.30 5.17
C PRO A 78 3.16 -12.62 5.98
N SER A 79 3.15 -12.84 7.30
CA SER A 79 4.13 -12.32 8.25
C SER A 79 5.57 -12.57 7.83
N THR A 80 5.85 -13.75 7.28
CA THR A 80 7.17 -14.13 6.80
C THR A 80 7.62 -13.34 5.57
N LEU A 81 6.70 -12.95 4.67
CA LEU A 81 7.01 -12.08 3.54
C LEU A 81 7.22 -10.64 3.97
N HIS A 82 6.39 -10.12 4.88
CA HIS A 82 6.59 -8.77 5.41
C HIS A 82 7.92 -8.67 6.19
N GLN A 83 8.27 -9.68 6.98
CA GLN A 83 9.57 -9.73 7.63
C GLN A 83 10.73 -9.67 6.64
N LEU A 84 10.65 -10.42 5.53
CA LEU A 84 11.67 -10.34 4.48
C LEU A 84 11.76 -8.94 3.84
N MET A 85 10.64 -8.21 3.69
CA MET A 85 10.66 -6.80 3.27
C MET A 85 11.39 -5.93 4.31
N LEU A 86 11.10 -6.10 5.61
CA LEU A 86 11.76 -5.37 6.68
C LEU A 86 13.28 -5.64 6.71
N ASP A 87 13.69 -6.88 6.45
CA ASP A 87 15.10 -7.26 6.34
C ASP A 87 15.78 -6.57 5.14
N CYS A 88 15.07 -6.40 4.03
CA CYS A 88 15.54 -5.61 2.88
C CYS A 88 15.65 -4.11 3.21
N TRP A 89 14.83 -3.60 4.14
CA TRP A 89 14.80 -2.19 4.55
C TRP A 89 15.59 -1.88 5.83
N GLN A 90 16.56 -2.72 6.17
CA GLN A 90 17.49 -2.42 7.25
C GLN A 90 18.31 -1.15 6.92
N LYS A 91 18.48 -0.31 7.95
CA LYS A 91 19.21 0.97 7.83
C LYS A 91 20.68 0.74 7.50
N ASP A 92 21.33 -0.18 8.24
CA ASP A 92 22.66 -0.66 7.86
C ASP A 92 22.54 -1.58 6.64
N ARG A 93 23.11 -1.15 5.52
CA ARG A 93 23.10 -1.91 4.27
C ARG A 93 23.81 -3.26 4.36
N ASN A 94 24.72 -3.44 5.32
CA ASN A 94 25.50 -4.67 5.45
C ASN A 94 24.72 -5.80 6.13
N VAL A 95 23.63 -5.48 6.82
CA VAL A 95 22.76 -6.49 7.44
C VAL A 95 21.59 -6.89 6.52
N ARG A 96 21.40 -6.20 5.39
CA ARG A 96 20.40 -6.58 4.39
C ARG A 96 20.77 -7.94 3.78
N PRO A 97 19.80 -8.82 3.49
CA PRO A 97 20.07 -10.10 2.85
C PRO A 97 20.64 -9.87 1.43
N ARG A 98 21.49 -10.78 0.96
CA ARG A 98 21.89 -10.76 -0.46
C ARG A 98 20.76 -11.36 -1.29
N PHE A 99 20.71 -11.06 -2.59
CA PHE A 99 19.71 -11.64 -3.48
C PHE A 99 19.68 -13.18 -3.45
N ALA A 100 20.83 -13.84 -3.30
CA ALA A 100 20.88 -15.30 -3.15
C ALA A 100 20.15 -15.79 -1.89
N ASP A 101 20.26 -15.04 -0.78
CA ASP A 101 19.59 -15.34 0.49
C ASP A 101 18.07 -15.11 0.36
N ILE A 102 17.67 -14.05 -0.34
CA ILE A 102 16.27 -13.74 -0.68
C ILE A 102 15.65 -14.88 -1.49
N VAL A 103 16.32 -15.30 -2.58
CA VAL A 103 15.85 -16.41 -3.43
C VAL A 103 15.69 -17.68 -2.59
N SER A 104 16.71 -18.05 -1.80
CA SER A 104 16.65 -19.24 -0.92
C SER A 104 15.47 -19.18 0.06
N THR A 105 15.18 -17.99 0.58
CA THR A 105 14.08 -17.75 1.52
C THR A 105 12.71 -17.90 0.86
N LEU A 106 12.50 -17.27 -0.30
CA LEU A 106 11.26 -17.39 -1.09
C LEU A 106 11.03 -18.84 -1.55
N ASP A 107 12.08 -19.51 -1.99
CA ASP A 107 12.05 -20.92 -2.39
C ASP A 107 11.55 -21.84 -1.28
N LYS A 108 11.98 -21.62 -0.03
CA LYS A 108 11.52 -22.38 1.13
C LYS A 108 10.03 -22.14 1.39
N MET A 109 9.55 -20.90 1.21
CA MET A 109 8.13 -20.57 1.36
C MET A 109 7.28 -21.24 0.27
N ILE A 110 7.75 -21.25 -0.97
CA ILE A 110 7.06 -21.89 -2.10
C ILE A 110 6.97 -23.41 -1.88
N ARG A 111 8.05 -24.04 -1.41
CA ARG A 111 8.07 -25.49 -1.10
C ARG A 111 7.26 -25.86 0.14
N ASN A 112 6.98 -24.90 1.03
CA ASN A 112 6.11 -25.11 2.19
C ASN A 112 5.06 -23.99 2.31
N PRO A 113 3.97 -24.03 1.53
CA PRO A 113 2.94 -22.99 1.52
C PRO A 113 2.25 -22.78 2.87
N THR A 114 2.32 -23.76 3.78
CA THR A 114 1.74 -23.59 5.12
C THR A 114 2.41 -22.48 5.93
N SER A 115 3.69 -22.17 5.63
CA SER A 115 4.43 -21.05 6.22
C SER A 115 3.87 -19.66 5.87
N LEU A 116 3.01 -19.58 4.85
CA LEU A 116 2.38 -18.33 4.41
C LEU A 116 1.00 -18.08 5.04
N LYS A 117 0.50 -18.99 5.90
CA LYS A 117 -0.84 -18.87 6.49
C LYS A 117 -0.94 -17.79 7.58
N ALA A 118 0.15 -17.51 8.28
CA ALA A 118 0.16 -16.52 9.33
C ALA A 118 0.24 -15.11 8.73
N VAL A 119 -0.84 -14.33 8.84
CA VAL A 119 -0.91 -12.95 8.36
C VAL A 119 -0.19 -12.01 9.34
N ALA A 120 0.50 -11.01 8.81
CA ALA A 120 1.14 -9.97 9.61
C ALA A 120 0.08 -9.09 10.30
N ASN A 121 0.19 -8.89 11.62
CA ASN A 121 -0.62 -7.89 12.30
C ASN A 121 -0.10 -6.49 11.97
N ILE A 122 -1.02 -5.54 11.82
CA ILE A 122 -0.67 -4.12 11.80
C ILE A 122 -0.30 -3.76 13.25
N PRO A 123 0.97 -3.43 13.58
CA PRO A 123 1.25 -2.88 14.89
C PRO A 123 0.46 -1.58 15.06
N SER A 124 -0.22 -1.42 16.18
CA SER A 124 -0.80 -0.14 16.59
C SER A 124 0.34 0.86 16.77
N VAL A 125 0.71 1.55 15.70
CA VAL A 125 1.73 2.61 15.75
C VAL A 125 1.21 3.69 16.72
N PRO A 126 2.03 4.19 17.67
CA PRO A 126 1.66 5.36 18.45
C PRO A 126 1.31 6.49 17.49
N SER A 127 0.13 7.09 17.67
CA SER A 127 -0.53 8.04 16.78
C SER A 127 0.47 9.05 16.17
N GLN A 128 1.02 8.71 15.01
CA GLN A 128 1.58 9.69 14.10
C GLN A 128 0.35 10.35 13.46
N PRO A 129 0.12 11.66 13.63
CA PRO A 129 -1.07 12.34 13.11
C PRO A 129 -1.29 12.15 11.60
N LEU A 130 -0.23 11.75 10.88
CA LEU A 130 -0.24 11.48 9.44
C LEU A 130 -0.80 10.09 9.05
N LEU A 131 -1.04 9.20 10.02
CA LEU A 131 -1.37 7.78 9.78
C LEU A 131 -2.66 7.33 10.49
N ASP A 132 -3.54 8.25 10.87
CA ASP A 132 -4.84 7.88 11.46
C ASP A 132 -5.68 7.12 10.42
N ARG A 133 -5.54 5.79 10.43
CA ARG A 133 -6.30 4.81 9.66
C ARG A 133 -7.39 4.23 10.56
N SER A 134 -8.14 5.07 11.25
CA SER A 134 -9.46 4.68 11.74
C SER A 134 -10.26 4.08 10.58
N ILE A 135 -10.84 2.90 10.78
CA ILE A 135 -11.84 2.32 9.86
C ILE A 135 -12.80 3.47 9.51
N PRO A 136 -12.95 3.85 8.23
CA PRO A 136 -13.77 5.01 7.93
C PRO A 136 -15.21 4.74 8.38
N ASP A 137 -15.78 5.66 9.14
CA ASP A 137 -17.20 5.63 9.46
C ASP A 137 -17.95 5.82 8.14
N PHE A 138 -18.64 4.79 7.65
CA PHE A 138 -19.28 4.83 6.34
C PHE A 138 -20.46 5.82 6.28
N ASN A 139 -20.94 6.30 7.43
CA ASN A 139 -21.91 7.40 7.50
C ASN A 139 -21.30 8.77 7.14
N THR A 140 -19.97 8.88 7.08
CA THR A 140 -19.29 10.15 6.75
C THR A 140 -19.10 10.37 5.25
N PHE A 141 -19.33 9.36 4.41
CA PHE A 141 -19.14 9.48 2.97
C PHE A 141 -20.42 9.93 2.26
N SER A 142 -20.31 11.03 1.53
CA SER A 142 -21.41 11.57 0.71
C SER A 142 -21.56 10.90 -0.65
N SER A 143 -20.52 10.24 -1.18
CA SER A 143 -20.54 9.71 -2.55
C SER A 143 -19.68 8.45 -2.73
N VAL A 144 -19.92 7.74 -3.84
CA VAL A 144 -19.11 6.60 -4.28
C VAL A 144 -17.67 7.03 -4.61
N GLU A 145 -17.49 8.25 -5.10
CA GLU A 145 -16.16 8.83 -5.35
C GLU A 145 -15.36 8.99 -4.05
N ASP A 146 -15.97 9.59 -3.02
CA ASP A 146 -15.32 9.82 -1.72
C ASP A 146 -14.92 8.49 -1.08
N TRP A 147 -15.81 7.50 -1.14
CA TRP A 147 -15.53 6.15 -0.63
C TRP A 147 -14.40 5.46 -1.40
N LEU A 148 -14.43 5.48 -2.74
CA LEU A 148 -13.34 4.93 -3.56
C LEU A 148 -12.01 5.66 -3.28
N GLY A 149 -12.05 6.97 -3.06
CA GLY A 149 -10.90 7.77 -2.62
C GLY A 149 -10.32 7.30 -1.29
N ALA A 150 -11.17 7.12 -0.29
CA ALA A 150 -10.76 6.67 1.04
C ALA A 150 -10.10 5.28 1.01
N ILE A 151 -10.64 4.35 0.21
CA ILE A 151 -10.05 3.00 0.07
C ILE A 151 -8.94 2.95 -1.00
N LYS A 152 -8.52 4.09 -1.54
CA LYS A 152 -7.47 4.21 -2.58
C LYS A 152 -7.77 3.35 -3.83
N MET A 153 -9.01 3.39 -4.27
CA MET A 153 -9.56 2.75 -5.47
C MET A 153 -10.19 3.76 -6.44
N SER A 154 -9.81 5.04 -6.37
CA SER A 154 -10.33 6.12 -7.23
C SER A 154 -10.18 5.85 -8.72
N GLN A 155 -9.21 5.03 -9.13
CA GLN A 155 -9.04 4.62 -10.53
C GLN A 155 -10.27 3.87 -11.09
N TYR A 156 -11.11 3.32 -10.20
CA TYR A 156 -12.34 2.64 -10.60
C TYR A 156 -13.57 3.55 -10.59
N ARG A 157 -13.44 4.84 -10.27
CA ARG A 157 -14.57 5.79 -10.20
C ARG A 157 -15.48 5.69 -11.42
N ASP A 158 -14.93 5.89 -12.62
CA ASP A 158 -15.75 5.93 -13.84
C ASP A 158 -16.37 4.57 -14.15
N ASN A 159 -15.68 3.48 -13.81
CA ASN A 159 -16.19 2.12 -13.95
C ASN A 159 -17.47 1.90 -13.13
N PHE A 160 -17.49 2.39 -11.89
CA PHE A 160 -18.65 2.31 -11.00
C PHE A 160 -19.79 3.21 -11.51
N LEU A 161 -19.50 4.49 -11.78
CA LEU A 161 -20.52 5.47 -12.15
C LEU A 161 -21.16 5.15 -13.51
N ASN A 162 -20.36 4.79 -14.52
CA ASN A 162 -20.85 4.43 -15.84
C ASN A 162 -21.65 3.12 -15.84
N SER A 163 -21.45 2.26 -14.83
CA SER A 163 -22.20 1.01 -14.65
C SER A 163 -23.43 1.16 -13.75
N GLY A 164 -23.77 2.39 -13.34
CA GLY A 164 -24.97 2.69 -12.56
C GLY A 164 -24.81 2.58 -11.04
N PHE A 165 -23.60 2.31 -10.53
CA PHE A 165 -23.33 2.27 -9.09
C PHE A 165 -23.05 3.68 -8.57
N THR A 166 -24.10 4.50 -8.46
CA THR A 166 -24.01 5.93 -8.14
C THR A 166 -24.26 6.26 -6.67
N SER A 167 -24.59 5.28 -5.82
CA SER A 167 -24.79 5.48 -4.38
C SER A 167 -24.16 4.36 -3.57
N LEU A 168 -23.79 4.65 -2.31
CA LEU A 168 -23.23 3.65 -1.39
C LEU A 168 -24.23 2.52 -1.09
N GLN A 169 -25.53 2.78 -1.15
CA GLN A 169 -26.57 1.76 -1.01
C GLN A 169 -26.55 0.73 -2.15
N LEU A 170 -26.25 1.18 -3.39
CA LEU A 170 -26.11 0.29 -4.54
C LEU A 170 -24.78 -0.47 -4.48
N VAL A 171 -23.69 0.23 -4.13
CA VAL A 171 -22.37 -0.37 -3.92
C VAL A 171 -22.41 -1.44 -2.84
N ALA A 172 -23.13 -1.19 -1.75
CA ALA A 172 -23.32 -2.16 -0.67
C ALA A 172 -23.94 -3.47 -1.16
N GLN A 173 -24.65 -3.51 -2.29
CA GLN A 173 -25.28 -4.72 -2.82
C GLN A 173 -24.40 -5.49 -3.81
N MET A 174 -23.26 -4.93 -4.21
CA MET A 174 -22.40 -5.53 -5.23
C MET A 174 -21.82 -6.88 -4.83
N THR A 175 -21.64 -7.71 -5.84
CA THR A 175 -20.99 -9.03 -5.75
C THR A 175 -19.59 -8.99 -6.40
N SER A 176 -18.84 -10.09 -6.27
CA SER A 176 -17.59 -10.26 -7.02
C SER A 176 -17.82 -10.27 -8.54
N GLU A 177 -18.95 -10.80 -9.00
CA GLU A 177 -19.31 -10.83 -10.42
C GLU A 177 -19.57 -9.42 -10.97
N ASP A 178 -20.22 -8.56 -10.18
CA ASP A 178 -20.41 -7.15 -10.55
C ASP A 178 -19.07 -6.43 -10.72
N LEU A 179 -18.13 -6.63 -9.79
CA LEU A 179 -16.81 -6.02 -9.87
C LEU A 179 -16.05 -6.43 -11.13
N LEU A 180 -16.10 -7.72 -11.47
CA LEU A 180 -15.54 -8.22 -12.72
C LEU A 180 -16.20 -7.58 -13.94
N ARG A 181 -17.54 -7.51 -13.95
CA ARG A 181 -18.32 -6.94 -15.05
C ARG A 181 -18.01 -5.47 -15.31
N ILE A 182 -17.72 -4.69 -14.26
CA ILE A 182 -17.36 -3.28 -14.40
C ILE A 182 -15.86 -3.06 -14.64
N GLY A 183 -15.05 -4.11 -14.79
CA GLY A 183 -13.63 -3.99 -15.15
C GLY A 183 -12.65 -3.96 -13.98
N VAL A 184 -13.08 -4.27 -12.75
CA VAL A 184 -12.19 -4.54 -11.62
C VAL A 184 -11.66 -5.96 -11.74
N THR A 185 -10.64 -6.19 -12.56
CA THR A 185 -10.12 -7.55 -12.84
C THR A 185 -9.02 -8.02 -11.89
N LEU A 186 -8.34 -7.10 -11.22
CA LEU A 186 -7.26 -7.44 -10.28
C LEU A 186 -7.85 -8.04 -9.00
N ALA A 187 -7.49 -9.30 -8.70
CA ALA A 187 -8.03 -10.06 -7.58
C ALA A 187 -7.88 -9.35 -6.22
N GLY A 188 -6.75 -8.66 -6.01
CA GLY A 188 -6.55 -7.87 -4.79
C GLY A 188 -7.44 -6.64 -4.70
N HIS A 189 -7.67 -5.94 -5.81
CA HIS A 189 -8.61 -4.82 -5.83
C HIS A 189 -10.03 -5.28 -5.59
N GLN A 190 -10.46 -6.38 -6.22
CA GLN A 190 -11.75 -7.01 -5.92
C GLN A 190 -11.87 -7.33 -4.43
N LYS A 191 -10.86 -7.99 -3.86
CA LYS A 191 -10.87 -8.37 -2.45
C LYS A 191 -10.95 -7.16 -1.52
N LYS A 192 -10.14 -6.12 -1.76
CA LYS A 192 -10.15 -4.88 -0.97
C LYS A 192 -11.50 -4.17 -1.03
N ILE A 193 -12.07 -4.05 -2.22
CA ILE A 193 -13.37 -3.44 -2.45
C ILE A 193 -14.47 -4.26 -1.75
N LEU A 194 -14.49 -5.58 -1.93
CA LEU A 194 -15.47 -6.47 -1.30
C LEU A 194 -15.37 -6.48 0.24
N SER A 195 -14.16 -6.44 0.79
CA SER A 195 -13.95 -6.33 2.26
C SER A 195 -14.52 -5.02 2.82
N ASN A 196 -14.36 -3.91 2.09
CA ASN A 196 -14.96 -2.63 2.46
C ASN A 196 -16.48 -2.64 2.30
N ILE A 197 -17.02 -3.26 1.24
CA ILE A 197 -18.47 -3.47 1.05
C ILE A 197 -19.05 -4.29 2.20
N GLN A 198 -18.37 -5.35 2.65
CA GLN A 198 -18.81 -6.14 3.80
C GLN A 198 -18.84 -5.31 5.08
N SER A 199 -17.81 -4.51 5.33
CA SER A 199 -17.76 -3.61 6.50
C SER A 199 -18.88 -2.56 6.45
N MET A 200 -19.15 -2.00 5.26
CA MET A 200 -20.26 -1.08 5.00
C MET A 200 -21.62 -1.72 5.29
N ARG A 201 -21.86 -2.97 4.86
CA ARG A 201 -23.09 -3.72 5.16
C ARG A 201 -23.33 -3.88 6.66
N VAL A 202 -22.27 -4.19 7.41
CA VAL A 202 -22.35 -4.38 8.87
C VAL A 202 -22.68 -3.07 9.59
N GLN A 203 -22.11 -1.94 9.15
CA GLN A 203 -22.45 -0.64 9.74
C GLN A 203 -23.88 -0.20 9.39
N MET A 204 -24.30 -0.38 8.13
CA MET A 204 -25.64 -0.04 7.67
C MET A 204 -26.75 -0.88 8.33
N SER A 205 -26.46 -2.12 8.74
CA SER A 205 -27.41 -2.97 9.46
C SER A 205 -27.48 -2.67 10.96
N GLN A 206 -26.51 -1.94 11.50
CA GLN A 206 -26.44 -1.54 12.91
C GLN A 206 -26.99 -0.12 13.16
N SER A 207 -27.30 0.64 12.11
CA SER A 207 -28.02 1.91 12.21
C SER A 207 -29.43 1.66 12.76
N PRO A 208 -29.77 2.11 14.00
CA PRO A 208 -31.12 1.98 14.51
C PRO A 208 -32.05 2.78 13.61
N THR A 209 -33.15 2.17 13.18
CA THR A 209 -34.31 2.91 12.69
C THR A 209 -34.71 3.86 13.81
N THR A 210 -34.42 5.15 13.68
CA THR A 210 -34.94 6.16 14.58
C THR A 210 -36.46 6.14 14.44
N MET A 211 -37.14 5.45 15.35
CA MET A 211 -38.56 5.66 15.58
C MET A 211 -38.73 7.04 16.20
N ALA A 212 -39.20 7.99 15.41
CA ALA A 212 -40.06 9.10 15.81
C ALA A 212 -40.69 9.72 14.56
#